data_AF-A0A921SZ09-F1
#
_entry.id   AF-A0A921SZ09-F1
#
_cell.length_a   1.000
_cell.length_b   1.000
_cell.length_c   1.000
_cell.angle_alpha   90.00
_cell.angle_beta   90.00
_cell.angle_gamma   90.00
#
_symmetry.space_group_name_H-M   'P 1'
#
loop_
_entity.id
_entity.type
_entity.pdbx_description
1 polymer ?
#
loop_
_entity_poly.entity_id
_entity_poly.type
_entity_poly.pdbx_seq_one_letter_code
_entity_poly.pdbx_strand_id
1 'polypeptide(L)'
;MVQKKELFLPILIDGKYGFINKNKNIVVKPKFKYVSDRFKEGYCVITYIKKIRKSVRWVFGYIDKSGHNNIFLHLDSASEFNDGLARIKVNGKYGYIDKSLDIVINPIFESSSNFKDGLAGVRINKKWGFINRSGNIVIKPKYTYANLFFEELSLVESKNKYGYINKNGEFIIEPKYDIGTDFSQGLAAVRRNDKWGYIDKFGNIVIDFVFDRAKPFCEGLAAICIDEKWGYIDKTGCIVIDPIFDYACNFKEGLARFNIGSSSLTRGISNPKGGMWGFLNQSGNIQIIPMFDAISDFKDGYAQVIQGNNSNYIDNQGKLFFDFSN
;
A
#
# COMPACT_ATOMS: atom_id res chain seq x y z
N MET A 1 6.51 4.11 38.62
CA MET A 1 5.72 4.58 37.46
C MET A 1 5.27 3.35 36.68
N VAL A 2 3.97 3.09 36.57
CA VAL A 2 3.46 1.94 35.81
C VAL A 2 3.75 2.21 34.33
N GLN A 3 4.70 1.47 33.75
CA GLN A 3 5.08 1.61 32.35
C GLN A 3 3.83 1.38 31.48
N LYS A 4 3.41 2.42 30.75
CA LYS A 4 2.18 2.42 29.96
C LYS A 4 2.22 1.24 28.99
N LYS A 5 1.14 0.44 28.96
CA LYS A 5 0.88 -0.67 28.03
C LYS A 5 0.68 -0.16 26.60
N GLU A 6 1.68 0.52 26.04
CA GLU A 6 1.59 1.05 24.68
C GLU A 6 1.80 -0.06 23.67
N LEU A 7 0.78 -0.29 22.84
CA LEU A 7 0.83 -1.22 21.73
C LEU A 7 1.74 -0.66 20.63
N PHE A 8 2.53 -1.55 20.05
CA PHE A 8 3.55 -1.21 19.07
C PHE A 8 3.33 -1.95 17.76
N LEU A 9 3.56 -3.27 17.73
CA LEU A 9 3.43 -4.08 16.53
C LEU A 9 2.29 -5.10 16.67
N PRO A 10 1.52 -5.35 15.60
CA PRO A 10 0.66 -6.52 15.55
C PRO A 10 1.50 -7.78 15.43
N ILE A 11 1.06 -8.90 16.02
CA ILE A 11 1.73 -10.20 15.86
C ILE A 11 0.71 -11.27 15.48
N LEU A 12 1.06 -12.17 14.57
CA LEU A 12 0.27 -13.34 14.21
C LEU A 12 0.83 -14.57 14.93
N ILE A 13 0.03 -15.19 15.79
CA ILE A 13 0.34 -16.47 16.45
C ILE A 13 -0.86 -17.39 16.24
N ASP A 14 -0.61 -18.61 15.74
CA ASP A 14 -1.61 -19.65 15.48
C ASP A 14 -2.82 -19.14 14.67
N GLY A 15 -2.55 -18.34 13.64
CA GLY A 15 -3.57 -17.80 12.75
C GLY A 15 -4.49 -16.73 13.39
N LYS A 16 -4.10 -16.14 14.52
CA LYS A 16 -4.79 -14.99 15.13
C LYS A 16 -3.82 -13.85 15.45
N TYR A 17 -4.32 -12.63 15.32
CA TYR A 17 -3.56 -11.43 15.60
C TYR A 17 -3.73 -10.94 17.05
N GLY A 18 -2.62 -10.57 17.65
CA GLY A 18 -2.50 -9.85 18.93
C GLY A 18 -1.61 -8.62 18.77
N PHE A 19 -1.20 -8.01 19.88
CA PHE A 19 -0.30 -6.86 19.89
C PHE A 19 0.77 -6.99 20.96
N ILE A 20 1.96 -6.49 20.65
CA ILE A 20 3.09 -6.41 21.55
C ILE A 20 3.44 -4.96 21.86
N ASN A 21 4.22 -4.75 22.93
CA ASN A 21 4.89 -3.47 23.17
C ASN A 21 6.34 -3.48 22.70
N LYS A 22 7.03 -2.35 22.84
CA LYS A 22 8.47 -2.20 22.51
C LYS A 22 9.39 -3.12 23.32
N ASN A 23 8.97 -3.54 24.52
CA ASN A 23 9.71 -4.50 25.35
C ASN A 23 9.44 -5.96 24.94
N LYS A 24 8.81 -6.17 23.77
CA LYS A 24 8.49 -7.49 23.21
C LYS A 24 7.49 -8.31 24.03
N ASN A 25 6.77 -7.69 24.96
CA ASN A 25 5.75 -8.40 25.73
C ASN A 25 4.42 -8.38 24.96
N ILE A 26 3.73 -9.53 24.93
CA ILE A 26 2.36 -9.61 24.43
C ILE A 26 1.44 -8.83 25.37
N VAL A 27 0.89 -7.71 24.88
CA VAL A 27 -0.02 -6.85 25.64
C VAL A 27 -1.48 -7.20 25.33
N VAL A 28 -1.77 -7.53 24.06
CA VAL A 28 -3.08 -8.03 23.64
C VAL A 28 -2.90 -9.43 23.11
N LYS A 29 -3.48 -10.42 23.79
CA LYS A 29 -3.42 -11.82 23.37
C LYS A 29 -4.03 -12.02 21.97
N PRO A 30 -3.48 -12.92 21.14
CA PRO A 30 -4.02 -13.26 19.83
C PRO A 30 -5.51 -13.58 19.84
N LYS A 31 -6.32 -12.73 19.19
CA LYS A 31 -7.79 -12.89 19.14
C LYS A 31 -8.42 -12.37 17.86
N PHE A 32 -7.76 -11.48 17.14
CA PHE A 32 -8.28 -10.89 15.90
C PHE A 32 -7.99 -11.79 14.71
N LYS A 33 -8.83 -11.71 13.68
CA LYS A 33 -8.64 -12.43 12.41
C LYS A 33 -7.82 -11.64 11.41
N TYR A 34 -7.90 -10.32 11.48
CA TYR A 34 -7.03 -9.42 10.73
C TYR A 34 -6.77 -8.18 11.58
N VAL A 35 -5.59 -7.60 11.39
CA VAL A 35 -5.23 -6.27 11.88
C VAL A 35 -4.46 -5.53 10.78
N SER A 36 -4.60 -4.21 10.71
CA SER A 36 -3.75 -3.43 9.81
C SER A 36 -2.29 -3.45 10.25
N ASP A 37 -1.37 -3.27 9.30
CA ASP A 37 0.06 -3.53 9.46
C ASP A 37 0.74 -2.68 10.55
N ARG A 38 0.38 -1.39 10.67
CA ARG A 38 0.86 -0.53 11.76
C ARG A 38 -0.26 0.38 12.26
N PHE A 39 -0.03 0.99 13.41
CA PHE A 39 -0.85 2.10 13.87
C PHE A 39 -0.70 3.27 12.89
N LYS A 40 -1.82 3.69 12.31
CA LYS A 40 -1.90 4.87 11.46
C LYS A 40 -2.78 5.90 12.13
N GLU A 41 -2.23 7.08 12.36
CA GLU A 41 -2.87 8.17 13.11
C GLU A 41 -3.45 7.74 14.47
N GLY A 42 -2.76 6.81 15.14
CA GLY A 42 -3.12 6.34 16.49
C GLY A 42 -3.97 5.07 16.52
N TYR A 43 -4.43 4.56 15.38
CA TYR A 43 -5.31 3.38 15.31
C TYR A 43 -4.77 2.28 14.40
N CYS A 44 -5.08 1.04 14.75
CA CYS A 44 -5.07 -0.09 13.81
C CYS A 44 -6.51 -0.50 13.50
N VAL A 45 -6.77 -0.88 12.25
CA VAL A 45 -8.01 -1.59 11.91
C VAL A 45 -7.92 -3.00 12.50
N ILE A 46 -8.99 -3.49 13.10
CA ILE A 46 -9.10 -4.84 13.63
C ILE A 46 -10.35 -5.51 13.08
N THR A 47 -10.28 -6.82 12.86
CA THR A 47 -11.48 -7.62 12.56
C THR A 47 -11.51 -8.92 13.34
N TYR A 48 -12.71 -9.43 13.58
CA TYR A 48 -12.91 -10.78 14.07
C TYR A 48 -14.25 -11.32 13.57
N ILE A 49 -14.44 -12.63 13.73
CA ILE A 49 -15.65 -13.32 13.31
C ILE A 49 -16.57 -13.48 14.52
N LYS A 50 -17.82 -13.02 14.40
CA LYS A 50 -18.85 -13.18 15.44
C LYS A 50 -20.02 -13.98 14.89
N LYS A 51 -20.44 -15.01 15.65
CA LYS A 51 -21.71 -15.70 15.40
C LYS A 51 -22.84 -14.85 15.95
N ILE A 52 -23.73 -14.39 15.08
CA ILE A 52 -24.92 -13.60 15.44
C ILE A 52 -26.13 -14.38 14.93
N ARG A 53 -26.89 -14.95 15.88
CA ARG A 53 -28.00 -15.89 15.61
C ARG A 53 -27.51 -17.07 14.75
N LYS A 54 -28.14 -17.32 13.60
CA LYS A 54 -27.77 -18.38 12.64
C LYS A 54 -26.72 -17.94 11.59
N SER A 55 -26.20 -16.71 11.67
CA SER A 55 -25.22 -16.19 10.70
C SER A 55 -23.86 -15.94 11.33
N VAL A 56 -22.81 -16.22 10.58
CA VAL A 56 -21.42 -15.86 10.92
C VAL A 56 -21.09 -14.59 10.16
N ARG A 57 -20.67 -13.53 10.87
CA ARG A 57 -20.37 -12.23 10.27
C ARG A 57 -18.97 -11.77 10.64
N TRP A 58 -18.33 -11.11 9.68
CA TRP A 58 -17.16 -10.29 9.95
C TRP A 58 -17.59 -9.04 10.71
N VAL A 59 -16.81 -8.68 11.72
CA VAL A 59 -17.01 -7.49 12.53
C VAL A 59 -15.75 -6.65 12.41
N PHE A 60 -15.92 -5.36 12.14
CA PHE A 60 -14.84 -4.39 11.98
C PHE A 60 -14.74 -3.49 13.20
N GLY A 61 -13.54 -2.99 13.45
CA GLY A 61 -13.28 -2.06 14.55
C GLY A 61 -11.94 -1.39 14.44
N TYR A 62 -11.67 -0.54 15.42
CA TYR A 62 -10.39 0.14 15.60
C TYR A 62 -9.85 -0.15 17.00
N ILE A 63 -8.55 -0.39 17.08
CA ILE A 63 -7.81 -0.45 18.36
C ILE A 63 -6.84 0.72 18.41
N ASP A 64 -6.83 1.43 19.54
CA ASP A 64 -5.86 2.50 19.78
C ASP A 64 -4.56 1.97 20.42
N LYS A 65 -3.54 2.82 20.49
CA LYS A 65 -2.24 2.46 21.10
C LYS A 65 -2.30 2.10 22.57
N SER A 66 -3.37 2.43 23.29
CA SER A 66 -3.55 2.03 24.70
C SER A 66 -4.29 0.69 24.85
N GLY A 67 -4.80 0.14 23.74
CA GLY A 67 -5.52 -1.12 23.67
C GLY A 67 -7.04 -1.02 23.80
N HIS A 68 -7.60 0.20 23.83
CA HIS A 68 -9.05 0.37 23.76
C HIS A 68 -9.55 0.04 22.37
N ASN A 69 -10.65 -0.73 22.29
CA ASN A 69 -11.22 -1.20 21.04
C ASN A 69 -12.62 -0.61 20.85
N ASN A 70 -12.88 -0.08 19.65
CA ASN A 70 -14.19 0.38 19.22
C ASN A 70 -14.69 -0.54 18.10
N ILE A 71 -15.88 -1.13 18.29
CA ILE A 71 -16.41 -2.19 17.43
C ILE A 71 -17.70 -1.75 16.75
N PHE A 72 -17.79 -1.96 15.44
CA PHE A 72 -18.92 -1.55 14.62
C PHE A 72 -19.57 -2.77 13.95
N LEU A 73 -20.76 -3.14 14.43
CA LEU A 73 -21.49 -4.32 13.94
C LEU A 73 -22.18 -4.10 12.59
N HIS A 74 -22.32 -2.86 12.15
CA HIS A 74 -23.05 -2.47 10.95
C HIS A 74 -22.13 -2.17 9.75
N LEU A 75 -20.80 -2.22 9.94
CA LEU A 75 -19.85 -1.99 8.86
C LEU A 75 -19.65 -3.26 8.03
N ASP A 76 -19.67 -3.09 6.71
CA ASP A 76 -19.23 -4.09 5.75
C ASP A 76 -17.70 -4.10 5.61
N SER A 77 -17.05 -2.94 5.79
CA SER A 77 -15.60 -2.79 5.86
C SER A 77 -15.16 -1.44 6.43
N ALA A 78 -13.89 -1.37 6.84
CA ALA A 78 -13.24 -0.18 7.39
C ALA A 78 -11.77 -0.11 6.93
N SER A 79 -11.27 1.08 6.61
CA SER A 79 -9.85 1.32 6.27
C SER A 79 -9.09 1.97 7.41
N GLU A 80 -7.77 2.01 7.29
CA GLU A 80 -6.92 2.86 8.12
C GLU A 80 -7.24 4.35 7.89
N PHE A 81 -6.90 5.18 8.88
CA PHE A 81 -6.99 6.65 8.77
C PHE A 81 -5.97 7.20 7.77
N ASN A 82 -6.41 8.12 6.93
CA ASN A 82 -5.56 8.90 6.05
C ASN A 82 -6.10 10.33 6.05
N ASP A 83 -5.25 11.32 6.29
CA ASP A 83 -5.63 12.73 6.42
C ASP A 83 -6.76 12.95 7.46
N GLY A 84 -6.70 12.22 8.57
CA GLY A 84 -7.67 12.32 9.66
C GLY A 84 -9.03 11.69 9.38
N LEU A 85 -9.23 11.04 8.22
CA LEU A 85 -10.47 10.35 7.87
C LEU A 85 -10.21 8.89 7.51
N ALA A 86 -11.12 8.00 7.91
CA ALA A 86 -11.11 6.60 7.51
C ALA A 86 -12.32 6.28 6.64
N ARG A 87 -12.09 5.55 5.55
CA ARG A 87 -13.15 5.08 4.67
C ARG A 87 -13.87 3.91 5.32
N ILE A 88 -15.19 4.00 5.41
CA ILE A 88 -16.06 2.93 5.87
C ILE A 88 -17.03 2.51 4.78
N LYS A 89 -17.55 1.29 4.89
CA LYS A 89 -18.59 0.78 4.02
C LYS A 89 -19.77 0.28 4.84
N VAL A 90 -20.98 0.71 4.47
CA VAL A 90 -22.24 0.33 5.10
C VAL A 90 -23.26 0.04 4.00
N ASN A 91 -23.91 -1.12 4.06
CA ASN A 91 -24.94 -1.53 3.09
C ASN A 91 -24.50 -1.36 1.62
N GLY A 92 -23.26 -1.73 1.30
CA GLY A 92 -22.74 -1.63 -0.06
C GLY A 92 -22.19 -0.26 -0.45
N LYS A 93 -22.40 0.80 0.35
CA LYS A 93 -22.01 2.18 0.04
C LYS A 93 -20.86 2.66 0.91
N TYR A 94 -20.03 3.54 0.37
CA TYR A 94 -18.85 4.07 1.03
C TYR A 94 -19.10 5.48 1.58
N GLY A 95 -18.57 5.72 2.78
CA GLY A 95 -18.56 7.00 3.50
C GLY A 95 -17.27 7.14 4.32
N TYR A 96 -17.24 8.11 5.23
CA TYR A 96 -16.04 8.41 6.01
C TYR A 96 -16.36 8.75 7.46
N ILE A 97 -15.48 8.30 8.36
CA ILE A 97 -15.46 8.67 9.77
C ILE A 97 -14.19 9.45 10.11
N ASP A 98 -14.24 10.26 11.16
CA ASP A 98 -13.05 10.90 11.74
C ASP A 98 -12.42 10.07 12.87
N LYS A 99 -11.42 10.65 13.53
CA LYS A 99 -10.70 10.02 14.66
C LYS A 99 -11.51 9.94 15.95
N SER A 100 -12.60 10.68 16.07
CA SER A 100 -13.61 10.47 17.12
C SER A 100 -14.49 9.26 16.81
N LEU A 101 -14.32 8.68 15.61
CA LEU A 101 -15.09 7.59 15.03
C LEU A 101 -16.53 7.97 14.68
N ASP A 102 -16.77 9.27 14.52
CA ASP A 102 -18.05 9.82 14.11
C ASP A 102 -18.12 9.91 12.58
N ILE A 103 -19.31 9.68 12.02
CA ILE A 103 -19.55 9.80 10.58
C ILE A 103 -19.44 11.27 10.17
N VAL A 104 -18.47 11.58 9.31
CA VAL A 104 -18.30 12.92 8.71
C VAL A 104 -18.97 12.99 7.34
N ILE A 105 -18.88 11.90 6.57
CA ILE A 105 -19.48 11.81 5.24
C ILE A 105 -20.30 10.53 5.18
N ASN A 106 -21.60 10.69 4.96
CA ASN A 106 -22.54 9.57 4.95
C ASN A 106 -22.17 8.52 3.89
N PRO A 107 -22.39 7.22 4.17
CA PRO A 107 -22.17 6.17 3.19
C PRO A 107 -23.13 6.24 2.00
N ILE A 108 -22.74 6.94 0.94
CA ILE A 108 -23.58 7.17 -0.26
C ILE A 108 -22.89 6.80 -1.57
N PHE A 109 -21.56 6.65 -1.58
CA PHE A 109 -20.79 6.43 -2.80
C PHE A 109 -20.74 4.94 -3.19
N GLU A 110 -20.67 4.64 -4.50
CA GLU A 110 -20.54 3.26 -4.98
C GLU A 110 -19.14 2.66 -4.73
N SER A 111 -18.13 3.54 -4.71
CA SER A 111 -16.74 3.25 -4.41
C SER A 111 -16.09 4.55 -3.96
N SER A 112 -15.00 4.47 -3.21
CA SER A 112 -14.19 5.63 -2.88
C SER A 112 -12.75 5.26 -2.58
N SER A 113 -11.82 6.22 -2.64
CA SER A 113 -10.42 6.06 -2.21
C SER A 113 -10.25 6.51 -0.75
N ASN A 114 -9.04 6.32 -0.20
CA ASN A 114 -8.67 7.03 1.04
C ASN A 114 -8.53 8.53 0.74
N PHE A 115 -8.59 9.37 1.77
CA PHE A 115 -8.19 10.77 1.63
C PHE A 115 -6.67 10.88 1.50
N LYS A 116 -6.23 11.80 0.65
CA LYS A 116 -4.82 12.21 0.48
C LYS A 116 -4.77 13.65 -0.03
N ASP A 117 -3.94 14.46 0.63
CA ASP A 117 -3.80 15.90 0.38
C ASP A 117 -5.17 16.63 0.35
N GLY A 118 -6.07 16.22 1.27
CA GLY A 118 -7.41 16.79 1.44
C GLY A 118 -8.47 16.34 0.42
N LEU A 119 -8.14 15.46 -0.52
CA LEU A 119 -9.05 14.96 -1.55
C LEU A 119 -9.23 13.44 -1.47
N ALA A 120 -10.40 12.97 -1.88
CA ALA A 120 -10.65 11.55 -2.11
C ALA A 120 -11.41 11.33 -3.42
N GLY A 121 -11.00 10.33 -4.19
CA GLY A 121 -11.74 9.86 -5.35
C GLY A 121 -13.02 9.17 -4.89
N VAL A 122 -14.15 9.47 -5.54
CA VAL A 122 -15.45 8.81 -5.30
C VAL A 122 -16.07 8.39 -6.61
N ARG A 123 -16.80 7.27 -6.59
CA ARG A 123 -17.53 6.76 -7.74
C ARG A 123 -19.04 6.97 -7.58
N ILE A 124 -19.63 7.65 -8.55
CA ILE A 124 -21.06 7.96 -8.65
C ILE A 124 -21.48 7.63 -10.08
N ASN A 125 -22.56 6.86 -10.24
CA ASN A 125 -23.07 6.45 -11.56
C ASN A 125 -21.96 5.82 -12.43
N LYS A 126 -21.15 4.93 -11.84
CA LYS A 126 -20.01 4.24 -12.49
C LYS A 126 -18.88 5.16 -12.99
N LYS A 127 -18.87 6.45 -12.63
CA LYS A 127 -17.81 7.40 -13.00
C LYS A 127 -17.09 7.92 -11.77
N TRP A 128 -15.78 8.13 -11.88
CA TRP A 128 -14.94 8.69 -10.85
C TRP A 128 -14.87 10.21 -10.95
N GLY A 129 -14.97 10.86 -9.79
CA GLY A 129 -14.69 12.26 -9.53
C GLY A 129 -14.00 12.39 -8.17
N PHE A 130 -13.89 13.60 -7.63
CA PHE A 130 -13.21 13.83 -6.36
C PHE A 130 -14.04 14.71 -5.43
N ILE A 131 -13.95 14.42 -4.14
CA ILE A 131 -14.55 15.20 -3.05
C ILE A 131 -13.47 15.78 -2.14
N ASN A 132 -13.81 16.87 -1.45
CA ASN A 132 -13.02 17.38 -0.34
C ASN A 132 -13.40 16.72 1.00
N ARG A 133 -12.73 17.09 2.10
CA ARG A 133 -12.95 16.54 3.45
C ARG A 133 -14.36 16.80 4.03
N SER A 134 -15.10 17.77 3.47
CA SER A 134 -16.50 18.03 3.82
C SER A 134 -17.49 17.19 3.01
N GLY A 135 -17.01 16.37 2.06
CA GLY A 135 -17.85 15.57 1.17
C GLY A 135 -18.33 16.30 -0.08
N ASN A 136 -17.93 17.56 -0.29
CA ASN A 136 -18.33 18.34 -1.46
C ASN A 136 -17.57 17.86 -2.70
N ILE A 137 -18.28 17.65 -3.81
CA ILE A 137 -17.68 17.30 -5.10
C ILE A 137 -16.87 18.49 -5.62
N VAL A 138 -15.56 18.32 -5.74
CA VAL A 138 -14.63 19.33 -6.30
C VAL A 138 -14.27 19.04 -7.75
N ILE A 139 -14.26 17.76 -8.15
CA ILE A 139 -14.10 17.34 -9.55
C ILE A 139 -15.28 16.46 -9.89
N LYS A 140 -16.11 16.89 -10.84
CA LYS A 140 -17.33 16.17 -11.22
C LYS A 140 -17.00 14.74 -11.73
N PRO A 141 -17.78 13.73 -11.33
CA PRO A 141 -17.61 12.37 -11.85
C PRO A 141 -17.70 12.30 -13.37
N LYS A 142 -16.60 11.96 -14.03
CA LYS A 142 -16.55 11.83 -15.51
C LYS A 142 -15.56 10.77 -16.01
N TYR A 143 -14.62 10.33 -15.17
CA TYR A 143 -13.59 9.38 -15.54
C TYR A 143 -14.05 7.93 -15.34
N THR A 144 -13.55 6.99 -16.15
CA THR A 144 -13.81 5.55 -15.94
C THR A 144 -12.91 4.97 -14.85
N TYR A 145 -11.75 5.58 -14.65
CA TYR A 145 -10.82 5.30 -13.57
C TYR A 145 -10.15 6.60 -13.12
N ALA A 146 -9.90 6.74 -11.82
CA ALA A 146 -9.08 7.81 -11.25
C ALA A 146 -8.32 7.25 -10.04
N ASN A 147 -7.02 7.55 -9.95
CA ASN A 147 -6.22 7.22 -8.78
C ASN A 147 -6.21 8.38 -7.77
N LEU A 148 -5.41 8.26 -6.71
CA LEU A 148 -5.16 9.36 -5.76
C LEU A 148 -4.29 10.45 -6.40
N PHE A 149 -4.29 11.63 -5.79
CA PHE A 149 -3.31 12.67 -6.12
C PHE A 149 -1.96 12.34 -5.49
N PHE A 150 -0.92 12.35 -6.31
CA PHE A 150 0.47 12.28 -5.90
C PHE A 150 1.24 13.42 -6.57
N GLU A 151 1.94 14.20 -5.76
CA GLU A 151 2.68 15.37 -6.22
C GLU A 151 1.85 16.33 -7.10
N GLU A 152 0.64 16.64 -6.63
CA GLU A 152 -0.35 17.52 -7.27
C GLU A 152 -1.05 16.97 -8.52
N LEU A 153 -0.72 15.75 -8.97
CA LEU A 153 -1.31 15.14 -10.16
C LEU A 153 -2.01 13.82 -9.84
N SER A 154 -3.13 13.57 -10.52
CA SER A 154 -3.85 12.29 -10.46
C SER A 154 -3.85 11.63 -11.83
N LEU A 155 -3.50 10.35 -11.88
CA LEU A 155 -3.70 9.50 -13.04
C LEU A 155 -5.21 9.26 -13.24
N VAL A 156 -5.71 9.49 -14.45
CA VAL A 156 -7.11 9.25 -14.81
C VAL A 156 -7.23 8.59 -16.17
N GLU A 157 -8.27 7.77 -16.33
CA GLU A 157 -8.63 7.17 -17.61
C GLU A 157 -9.77 7.94 -18.28
N SER A 158 -9.56 8.27 -19.54
CA SER A 158 -10.55 8.90 -20.41
C SER A 158 -10.38 8.36 -21.83
N LYS A 159 -11.48 7.96 -22.47
CA LYS A 159 -11.49 7.38 -23.83
C LYS A 159 -10.49 6.22 -24.00
N ASN A 160 -10.41 5.31 -23.02
CA ASN A 160 -9.51 4.13 -22.99
C ASN A 160 -8.01 4.46 -23.02
N LYS A 161 -7.62 5.69 -22.66
CA LYS A 161 -6.24 6.11 -22.50
C LYS A 161 -6.05 6.80 -21.16
N TYR A 162 -4.82 6.80 -20.69
CA TYR A 162 -4.43 7.40 -19.42
C TYR A 162 -3.73 8.73 -19.64
N GLY A 163 -4.09 9.70 -18.80
CA GLY A 163 -3.49 11.03 -18.70
C GLY A 163 -3.47 11.49 -17.24
N TYR A 164 -3.03 12.73 -17.02
CA TYR A 164 -2.87 13.28 -15.67
C TYR A 164 -3.58 14.61 -15.53
N ILE A 165 -4.33 14.75 -14.43
CA ILE A 165 -5.07 15.97 -14.10
C ILE A 165 -4.52 16.62 -12.84
N ASN A 166 -4.67 17.95 -12.74
CA ASN A 166 -4.43 18.69 -11.51
C ASN A 166 -5.65 18.63 -10.57
N LYS A 167 -5.54 19.25 -9.38
CA LYS A 167 -6.60 19.31 -8.37
C LYS A 167 -7.85 20.12 -8.80
N ASN A 168 -7.77 20.88 -9.89
CA ASN A 168 -8.92 21.55 -10.52
C ASN A 168 -9.64 20.65 -11.54
N GLY A 169 -9.09 19.46 -11.84
CA GLY A 169 -9.65 18.54 -12.83
C GLY A 169 -9.30 18.86 -14.28
N GLU A 170 -8.30 19.71 -14.48
CA GLU A 170 -7.74 20.10 -15.79
C GLU A 170 -6.63 19.12 -16.17
N PHE A 171 -6.58 18.71 -17.44
CA PHE A 171 -5.48 17.87 -17.93
C PHE A 171 -4.19 18.68 -17.99
N ILE A 172 -3.18 18.21 -17.28
CA ILE A 172 -1.78 18.66 -17.45
C ILE A 172 -1.10 17.80 -18.52
N ILE A 173 -1.47 16.51 -18.57
CA ILE A 173 -1.01 15.57 -19.58
C ILE A 173 -2.22 14.90 -20.19
N GLU A 174 -2.46 15.17 -21.46
CA GLU A 174 -3.61 14.62 -22.19
C GLU A 174 -3.59 13.07 -22.23
N PRO A 175 -4.75 12.41 -22.21
CA PRO A 175 -4.85 10.96 -22.29
C PRO A 175 -4.23 10.41 -23.58
N LYS A 176 -3.07 9.77 -23.46
CA LYS A 176 -2.34 9.18 -24.61
C LYS A 176 -1.60 7.90 -24.30
N TYR A 177 -1.49 7.52 -23.02
CA TYR A 177 -0.76 6.32 -22.58
C TYR A 177 -1.70 5.12 -22.41
N ASP A 178 -1.15 3.91 -22.54
CA ASP A 178 -1.90 2.66 -22.36
C ASP A 178 -2.18 2.39 -20.87
N ILE A 179 -1.25 2.78 -20.01
CA ILE A 179 -1.35 2.80 -18.55
C ILE A 179 -0.26 3.72 -17.99
N GLY A 180 -0.41 4.18 -16.76
CA GLY A 180 0.60 4.94 -16.04
C GLY A 180 0.66 4.55 -14.57
N THR A 181 1.67 5.08 -13.88
CA THR A 181 1.80 5.05 -12.43
C THR A 181 1.61 6.45 -11.85
N ASP A 182 1.48 6.53 -10.53
CA ASP A 182 1.46 7.81 -9.83
C ASP A 182 2.81 8.52 -9.93
N PHE A 183 2.80 9.85 -9.90
CA PHE A 183 4.03 10.64 -9.82
C PHE A 183 4.75 10.38 -8.50
N SER A 184 6.05 10.14 -8.59
CA SER A 184 6.92 9.97 -7.43
C SER A 184 8.32 10.49 -7.74
N GLN A 185 8.81 11.37 -6.87
CA GLN A 185 10.06 12.09 -6.99
C GLN A 185 10.24 12.83 -8.34
N GLY A 186 9.16 13.42 -8.83
CA GLY A 186 9.13 14.21 -10.07
C GLY A 186 8.87 13.43 -11.36
N LEU A 187 8.84 12.08 -11.31
CA LEU A 187 8.68 11.23 -12.49
C LEU A 187 7.50 10.26 -12.33
N ALA A 188 6.88 9.88 -13.44
CA ALA A 188 5.91 8.79 -13.51
C ALA A 188 6.30 7.79 -14.59
N ALA A 189 6.24 6.50 -14.25
CA ALA A 189 6.38 5.44 -15.26
C ALA A 189 5.09 5.36 -16.07
N VAL A 190 5.20 5.37 -17.39
CA VAL A 190 4.06 5.26 -18.32
C VAL A 190 4.35 4.23 -19.40
N ARG A 191 3.31 3.57 -19.90
CA ARG A 191 3.41 2.57 -20.96
C ARG A 191 2.84 3.09 -22.27
N ARG A 192 3.58 2.88 -23.35
CA ARG A 192 3.16 3.16 -24.72
C ARG A 192 3.70 2.07 -25.63
N ASN A 193 2.83 1.43 -26.41
CA ASN A 193 3.20 0.36 -27.34
C ASN A 193 3.95 -0.78 -26.63
N ASP A 194 3.37 -1.25 -25.52
CA ASP A 194 3.88 -2.36 -24.68
C ASP A 194 5.24 -2.18 -24.01
N LYS A 195 5.91 -1.03 -24.20
CA LYS A 195 7.13 -0.66 -23.47
C LYS A 195 6.87 0.45 -22.46
N TRP A 196 7.63 0.42 -21.38
CA TRP A 196 7.59 1.43 -20.31
C TRP A 196 8.75 2.42 -20.46
N GLY A 197 8.44 3.69 -20.22
CA GLY A 197 9.39 4.78 -20.06
C GLY A 197 8.93 5.70 -18.93
N TYR A 198 9.63 6.81 -18.73
CA TYR A 198 9.34 7.77 -17.68
C TYR A 198 9.11 9.16 -18.23
N ILE A 199 8.13 9.85 -17.65
CA ILE A 199 7.80 11.23 -17.99
C ILE A 199 7.89 12.14 -16.76
N ASP A 200 8.18 13.42 -17.00
CA ASP A 200 8.06 14.47 -16.00
C ASP A 200 6.61 14.94 -15.82
N LYS A 201 6.40 15.89 -14.90
CA LYS A 201 5.08 16.46 -14.59
C LYS A 201 4.44 17.27 -15.72
N PHE A 202 5.21 17.64 -16.73
CA PHE A 202 4.75 18.34 -17.92
C PHE A 202 4.49 17.38 -19.09
N GLY A 203 4.77 16.08 -18.90
CA GLY A 203 4.59 15.05 -19.90
C GLY A 203 5.73 14.93 -20.90
N ASN A 204 6.89 15.54 -20.61
CA ASN A 204 8.12 15.33 -21.39
C ASN A 204 8.68 13.95 -21.09
N ILE A 205 9.18 13.27 -22.11
CA ILE A 205 9.86 11.99 -21.95
C ILE A 205 11.24 12.26 -21.34
N VAL A 206 11.50 11.66 -20.19
CA VAL A 206 12.79 11.75 -19.47
C VAL A 206 13.61 10.48 -19.69
N ILE A 207 12.94 9.31 -19.70
CA ILE A 207 13.56 8.03 -20.02
C ILE A 207 12.69 7.34 -21.07
N ASP A 208 13.33 6.88 -22.14
CA ASP A 208 12.65 6.31 -23.30
C ASP A 208 11.88 5.01 -23.00
N PHE A 209 10.98 4.65 -23.91
CA PHE A 209 10.11 3.48 -23.81
C PHE A 209 10.86 2.20 -24.20
N VAL A 210 11.72 1.71 -23.30
CA VAL A 210 12.59 0.55 -23.56
C VAL A 210 12.36 -0.63 -22.63
N PHE A 211 11.75 -0.42 -21.47
CA PHE A 211 11.60 -1.46 -20.44
C PHE A 211 10.34 -2.31 -20.63
N ASP A 212 10.40 -3.58 -20.24
CA ASP A 212 9.23 -4.47 -20.26
C ASP A 212 8.25 -4.13 -19.14
N ARG A 213 8.78 -3.72 -17.98
CA ARG A 213 8.02 -3.21 -16.84
C ARG A 213 8.83 -2.14 -16.10
N ALA A 214 8.12 -1.24 -15.43
CA ALA A 214 8.72 -0.17 -14.66
C ALA A 214 7.86 0.11 -13.42
N LYS A 215 8.52 0.43 -12.30
CA LYS A 215 7.87 0.87 -11.06
C LYS A 215 8.16 2.36 -10.80
N PRO A 216 7.35 3.03 -9.95
CA PRO A 216 7.64 4.41 -9.53
C PRO A 216 9.01 4.52 -8.87
N PHE A 217 9.63 5.70 -8.98
CA PHE A 217 10.85 6.02 -8.25
C PHE A 217 10.59 6.08 -6.74
N CYS A 218 11.38 5.37 -5.95
CA CYS A 218 11.41 5.48 -4.48
C CYS A 218 12.88 5.59 -4.01
N GLU A 219 13.17 6.57 -3.15
CA GLU A 219 14.52 6.81 -2.63
C GLU A 219 15.58 6.88 -3.75
N GLY A 220 15.36 7.74 -4.75
CA GLY A 220 16.30 7.95 -5.86
C GLY A 220 16.34 6.87 -6.95
N LEU A 221 15.83 5.66 -6.72
CA LEU A 221 15.90 4.55 -7.67
C LEU A 221 14.51 4.04 -8.09
N ALA A 222 14.43 3.43 -9.27
CA ALA A 222 13.23 2.74 -9.73
C ALA A 222 13.55 1.32 -10.19
N ALA A 223 12.73 0.36 -9.78
CA ALA A 223 12.85 -1.01 -10.25
C ALA A 223 12.30 -1.12 -11.68
N ILE A 224 13.10 -1.68 -12.59
CA ILE A 224 12.74 -1.93 -13.98
C ILE A 224 12.92 -3.40 -14.33
N CYS A 225 12.25 -3.83 -15.39
CA CYS A 225 12.32 -5.19 -15.89
C CYS A 225 12.80 -5.18 -17.34
N ILE A 226 13.84 -5.97 -17.62
CA ILE A 226 14.41 -6.21 -18.95
C ILE A 226 14.59 -7.72 -19.08
N ASP A 227 14.03 -8.31 -20.14
CA ASP A 227 14.14 -9.75 -20.44
C ASP A 227 13.76 -10.62 -19.23
N GLU A 228 12.61 -10.29 -18.63
CA GLU A 228 12.02 -10.94 -17.45
C GLU A 228 12.81 -10.78 -16.13
N LYS A 229 13.97 -10.12 -16.14
CA LYS A 229 14.76 -9.86 -14.93
C LYS A 229 14.61 -8.44 -14.45
N TRP A 230 14.59 -8.29 -13.13
CA TRP A 230 14.45 -7.01 -12.46
C TRP A 230 15.79 -6.48 -11.98
N GLY A 231 16.01 -5.19 -12.22
CA GLY A 231 17.13 -4.40 -11.76
C GLY A 231 16.65 -3.00 -11.35
N TYR A 232 17.58 -2.06 -11.18
CA TYR A 232 17.25 -0.70 -10.79
C TYR A 232 17.98 0.33 -11.63
N ILE A 233 17.28 1.43 -11.93
CA ILE A 233 17.82 2.60 -12.60
C ILE A 233 17.76 3.83 -11.70
N ASP A 234 18.62 4.81 -11.97
CA ASP A 234 18.48 6.16 -11.44
C ASP A 234 17.54 7.03 -12.30
N LYS A 235 17.38 8.31 -11.92
CA LYS A 235 16.49 9.25 -12.61
C LYS A 235 16.96 9.67 -14.00
N THR A 236 18.21 9.41 -14.36
CA THR A 236 18.74 9.64 -15.71
C THR A 236 18.47 8.46 -16.64
N GLY A 237 18.07 7.30 -16.08
CA GLY A 237 17.84 6.06 -16.81
C GLY A 237 19.04 5.12 -16.81
N CYS A 238 20.15 5.50 -16.16
CA CYS A 238 21.31 4.63 -16.02
C CYS A 238 21.02 3.46 -15.08
N ILE A 239 21.42 2.26 -15.47
CA ILE A 239 21.34 1.06 -14.63
C ILE A 239 22.32 1.24 -13.46
N VAL A 240 21.78 1.15 -12.24
CA VAL A 240 22.54 1.20 -10.97
C VAL A 240 22.74 -0.20 -10.41
N ILE A 241 21.74 -1.07 -10.59
CA ILE A 241 21.79 -2.47 -10.16
C ILE A 241 21.30 -3.32 -11.33
N ASP A 242 22.14 -4.25 -11.76
CA ASP A 242 21.89 -5.05 -12.95
C ASP A 242 20.57 -5.85 -12.87
N PRO A 243 19.84 -5.99 -13.98
CA PRO A 243 18.64 -6.82 -14.02
C PRO A 243 18.96 -8.31 -13.89
N ILE A 244 19.02 -8.81 -12.65
CA ILE A 244 19.36 -10.20 -12.34
C ILE A 244 18.32 -10.91 -11.46
N PHE A 245 17.40 -10.17 -10.84
CA PHE A 245 16.42 -10.72 -9.92
C PHE A 245 15.16 -11.21 -10.64
N ASP A 246 14.48 -12.22 -10.09
CA ASP A 246 13.17 -12.63 -10.64
C ASP A 246 12.08 -11.62 -10.30
N TYR A 247 12.26 -10.89 -9.18
CA TYR A 247 11.39 -9.78 -8.82
C TYR A 247 12.10 -8.76 -7.91
N ALA A 248 11.75 -7.49 -8.08
CA ALA A 248 12.24 -6.38 -7.27
C ALA A 248 11.09 -5.48 -6.79
N CYS A 249 11.18 -5.00 -5.56
CA CYS A 249 10.24 -4.05 -4.96
C CYS A 249 10.85 -2.64 -4.90
N ASN A 250 10.04 -1.64 -4.56
CA ASN A 250 10.54 -0.30 -4.35
C ASN A 250 11.40 -0.24 -3.08
N PHE A 251 12.38 0.66 -3.06
CA PHE A 251 13.12 0.99 -1.85
C PHE A 251 12.22 1.63 -0.80
N LYS A 252 12.42 1.24 0.45
CA LYS A 252 11.78 1.82 1.63
C LYS A 252 12.66 1.67 2.85
N GLU A 253 12.95 2.78 3.51
CA GLU A 253 13.89 2.88 4.64
C GLU A 253 15.30 2.38 4.25
N GLY A 254 15.75 2.70 3.04
CA GLY A 254 17.08 2.37 2.53
C GLY A 254 17.25 0.94 2.00
N LEU A 255 16.22 0.10 2.10
CA LEU A 255 16.24 -1.30 1.69
C LEU A 255 15.11 -1.60 0.70
N ALA A 256 15.40 -2.44 -0.29
CA ALA A 256 14.39 -3.00 -1.18
C ALA A 256 14.32 -4.50 -1.01
N ARG A 257 13.11 -5.05 -1.10
CA ARG A 257 12.92 -6.50 -1.20
C ARG A 257 13.23 -6.97 -2.61
N PHE A 258 13.84 -8.14 -2.70
CA PHE A 258 14.01 -8.85 -3.96
C PHE A 258 13.71 -10.34 -3.78
N ASN A 259 13.40 -11.01 -4.88
CA ASN A 259 13.09 -12.44 -4.92
C ASN A 259 13.97 -13.15 -5.96
N ILE A 260 14.43 -14.35 -5.59
CA ILE A 260 15.18 -15.27 -6.45
C ILE A 260 14.58 -16.68 -6.33
N GLY A 261 14.55 -17.42 -7.43
CA GLY A 261 14.07 -18.79 -7.50
C GLY A 261 12.56 -18.90 -7.67
N SER A 262 11.89 -17.84 -8.13
CA SER A 262 10.47 -17.93 -8.48
C SER A 262 10.27 -18.42 -9.91
N SER A 263 9.23 -19.22 -10.12
CA SER A 263 8.84 -19.65 -11.47
C SER A 263 8.02 -18.55 -12.13
N SER A 264 8.28 -18.31 -13.42
CA SER A 264 7.88 -17.11 -14.18
C SER A 264 6.51 -16.54 -13.79
N LEU A 265 6.53 -15.23 -13.60
CA LEU A 265 5.38 -14.35 -13.47
C LEU A 265 4.39 -14.64 -14.61
N THR A 266 3.28 -15.31 -14.30
CA THR A 266 2.10 -15.24 -15.15
C THR A 266 1.82 -13.75 -15.40
N ARG A 267 1.73 -13.34 -16.67
CA ARG A 267 1.49 -11.94 -17.07
C ARG A 267 0.37 -11.36 -16.20
N GLY A 268 0.70 -10.36 -15.39
CA GLY A 268 -0.27 -9.66 -14.53
C GLY A 268 -0.28 -10.01 -13.03
N ILE A 269 0.55 -10.95 -12.54
CA ILE A 269 0.69 -11.15 -11.09
C ILE A 269 1.75 -10.17 -10.53
N SER A 270 1.34 -9.36 -9.56
CA SER A 270 2.16 -8.37 -8.85
C SER A 270 3.11 -8.96 -7.81
N ASN A 271 3.08 -10.28 -7.59
CA ASN A 271 3.93 -11.00 -6.65
C ASN A 271 4.40 -12.33 -7.28
N PRO A 272 5.69 -12.69 -7.20
CA PRO A 272 6.19 -13.98 -7.67
C PRO A 272 5.54 -15.15 -6.91
N LYS A 273 5.38 -16.30 -7.58
CA LYS A 273 4.98 -17.56 -6.95
C LYS A 273 6.23 -18.37 -6.60
N GLY A 274 6.44 -18.61 -5.31
CA GLY A 274 7.64 -19.26 -4.80
C GLY A 274 8.86 -18.34 -4.79
N GLY A 275 10.05 -18.94 -4.75
CA GLY A 275 11.31 -18.22 -4.56
C GLY A 275 11.49 -17.72 -3.13
N MET A 276 12.72 -17.33 -2.82
CA MET A 276 13.10 -16.80 -1.52
C MET A 276 13.28 -15.29 -1.60
N TRP A 277 12.84 -14.60 -0.55
CA TRP A 277 12.94 -13.16 -0.44
C TRP A 277 14.08 -12.74 0.49
N GLY A 278 14.77 -11.68 0.08
CA GLY A 278 15.82 -11.01 0.84
C GLY A 278 15.74 -9.48 0.70
N PHE A 279 16.74 -8.78 1.23
CA PHE A 279 16.85 -7.33 1.14
C PHE A 279 18.21 -6.90 0.59
N LEU A 280 18.20 -5.90 -0.28
CA LEU A 280 19.38 -5.20 -0.76
C LEU A 280 19.33 -3.72 -0.43
N ASN A 281 20.48 -3.08 -0.33
CA ASN A 281 20.58 -1.63 -0.23
C ASN A 281 20.65 -0.96 -1.62
N GLN A 282 20.66 0.38 -1.65
CA GLN A 282 20.67 1.17 -2.88
C GLN A 282 21.93 0.99 -3.74
N SER A 283 23.01 0.46 -3.19
CA SER A 283 24.24 0.13 -3.94
C SER A 283 24.21 -1.26 -4.57
N GLY A 284 23.13 -2.04 -4.40
CA GLY A 284 23.04 -3.42 -4.88
C GLY A 284 23.55 -4.46 -3.89
N ASN A 285 24.09 -4.06 -2.73
CA ASN A 285 24.63 -5.00 -1.75
C ASN A 285 23.50 -5.71 -1.01
N ILE A 286 23.54 -7.04 -0.99
CA ILE A 286 22.60 -7.88 -0.24
C ILE A 286 22.86 -7.67 1.25
N GLN A 287 21.88 -7.12 1.97
CA GLN A 287 21.92 -6.90 3.41
C GLN A 287 21.34 -8.10 4.17
N ILE A 288 20.29 -8.71 3.61
CA ILE A 288 19.65 -9.90 4.18
C ILE A 288 19.51 -10.89 3.04
N ILE A 289 20.20 -12.03 3.16
CA ILE A 289 20.20 -13.08 2.15
C ILE A 289 18.77 -13.61 1.90
N PRO A 290 18.45 -14.01 0.66
CA PRO A 290 17.11 -14.47 0.34
C PRO A 290 16.84 -15.83 0.99
N MET A 291 16.04 -15.83 2.06
CA MET A 291 15.75 -17.03 2.86
C MET A 291 14.33 -17.10 3.43
N PHE A 292 13.50 -16.10 3.13
CA PHE A 292 12.12 -16.03 3.64
C PHE A 292 11.11 -16.29 2.54
N ASP A 293 10.07 -17.07 2.83
CA ASP A 293 8.97 -17.32 1.89
C ASP A 293 8.12 -16.07 1.62
N ALA A 294 7.97 -15.21 2.63
CA ALA A 294 7.24 -13.95 2.51
C ALA A 294 7.72 -12.92 3.53
N ILE A 295 7.92 -11.69 3.04
CA ILE A 295 8.37 -10.54 3.83
C ILE A 295 7.65 -9.26 3.42
N SER A 296 7.41 -8.36 4.38
CA SER A 296 6.90 -7.00 4.14
C SER A 296 8.04 -6.03 3.83
N ASP A 297 7.73 -4.86 3.27
CA ASP A 297 8.69 -3.76 3.29
C ASP A 297 8.99 -3.35 4.74
N PHE A 298 10.15 -2.72 4.95
CA PHE A 298 10.45 -2.08 6.23
C PHE A 298 9.46 -0.95 6.52
N LYS A 299 9.05 -0.87 7.78
CA LYS A 299 8.22 0.20 8.31
C LYS A 299 8.49 0.36 9.80
N ASP A 300 8.93 1.55 10.18
CA ASP A 300 9.36 1.89 11.54
C ASP A 300 10.55 1.04 12.01
N GLY A 301 11.48 0.71 11.10
CA GLY A 301 12.67 -0.08 11.36
C GLY A 301 12.46 -1.60 11.40
N TYR A 302 11.25 -2.08 11.13
CA TYR A 302 10.92 -3.51 11.15
C TYR A 302 10.22 -3.97 9.87
N ALA A 303 10.61 -5.14 9.38
CA ALA A 303 9.90 -5.88 8.35
C ALA A 303 9.23 -7.11 8.95
N GLN A 304 7.97 -7.37 8.63
CA GLN A 304 7.29 -8.59 9.01
C GLN A 304 7.80 -9.74 8.15
N VAL A 305 8.07 -10.88 8.78
CA VAL A 305 8.41 -12.14 8.11
C VAL A 305 7.37 -13.18 8.49
N ILE A 306 6.93 -13.98 7.52
CA ILE A 306 5.93 -15.03 7.76
C ILE A 306 6.63 -16.39 7.68
N GLN A 307 6.40 -17.23 8.69
CA GLN A 307 6.90 -18.60 8.77
C GLN A 307 5.74 -19.51 9.19
N GLY A 308 5.21 -20.29 8.24
CA GLY A 308 4.02 -21.11 8.46
C GLY A 308 2.80 -20.28 8.87
N ASN A 309 2.19 -20.62 10.01
CA ASN A 309 1.00 -19.93 10.55
C ASN A 309 1.33 -18.74 11.49
N ASN A 310 2.62 -18.42 11.64
CA ASN A 310 3.10 -17.39 12.55
C ASN A 310 3.79 -16.27 11.78
N SER A 311 3.80 -15.07 12.36
CA SER A 311 4.61 -13.97 11.87
C SER A 311 5.63 -13.55 12.93
N ASN A 312 6.83 -13.20 12.47
CA ASN A 312 7.82 -12.51 13.27
C ASN A 312 8.15 -11.16 12.62
N TYR A 313 9.07 -10.42 13.23
CA TYR A 313 9.67 -9.25 12.61
C TYR A 313 11.17 -9.43 12.55
N ILE A 314 11.81 -8.79 11.59
CA ILE A 314 13.25 -8.62 11.55
C ILE A 314 13.60 -7.12 11.60
N ASP A 315 14.73 -6.81 12.21
CA ASP A 315 15.35 -5.49 12.06
C ASP A 315 16.15 -5.39 10.75
N ASN A 316 16.78 -4.24 10.52
CA ASN A 316 17.56 -3.96 9.31
C ASN A 316 18.85 -4.78 9.19
N GLN A 317 19.24 -5.54 10.23
CA GLN A 317 20.34 -6.50 10.21
C GLN A 317 19.84 -7.94 10.00
N GLY A 318 18.53 -8.14 9.82
CA GLY A 318 17.92 -9.45 9.65
C GLY A 318 17.71 -10.22 10.97
N LYS A 319 17.93 -9.59 12.12
CA LYS A 319 17.77 -10.25 13.42
C LYS A 319 16.29 -10.35 13.77
N LEU A 320 15.85 -11.56 14.10
CA LEU A 320 14.47 -11.80 14.52
C LEU A 320 14.13 -11.04 15.81
N PHE A 321 12.92 -10.50 15.82
CA PHE A 321 12.38 -9.76 16.94
C PHE A 321 12.04 -10.72 18.08
N PHE A 322 11.49 -11.89 17.78
CA PHE A 322 11.27 -13.00 18.71
C PHE A 322 12.14 -14.20 18.39
N ASP A 323 12.60 -14.87 19.44
CA ASP A 323 13.02 -16.26 19.32
C ASP A 323 11.86 -17.15 19.77
N PHE A 324 11.24 -17.87 18.83
CA PHE A 324 10.19 -18.83 19.14
C PHE A 324 10.74 -20.21 19.51
N SER A 325 12.07 -20.38 19.51
CA SER A 325 12.69 -21.59 20.02
C SER A 325 12.82 -21.50 21.55
N ASN A 326 11.81 -22.04 22.24
CA ASN A 326 11.89 -22.50 23.63
C ASN A 326 11.04 -23.75 23.79
#